data_AF-A0A0L7KUA4-F1
#
_entry.id   AF-A0A0L7KUA4-F1
#
_cell.length_a   1.000
_cell.length_b   1.000
_cell.length_c   1.000
_cell.angle_alpha   90.00
_cell.angle_beta   90.00
_cell.angle_gamma   90.00
#
_symmetry.space_group_name_H-M   'P 1'
#
loop_
_entity.id
_entity.type
_entity.pdbx_description
1 polymer ?
#
loop_
_entity_poly.entity_id
_entity_poly.type
_entity_poly.pdbx_seq_one_letter_code
_entity_poly.pdbx_strand_id
1 'polypeptide(L)'
;MAAYSCASPEDFLVETVRRIRSSDLEEALLLIPFSVACDVVRMLPALLERGDHTELLCRLAVFLLRVHHAPLVANRALLKQIIQIQAKAALKLAELRVRIQSSQYHIGVEYR
;
A
#
# COMPACT_ATOMS: atom_id res chain seq x y z
N MET A 1 6.53 8.65 -16.86
CA MET A 1 6.12 7.28 -17.23
C MET A 1 7.16 6.58 -18.10
N ALA A 2 7.57 7.14 -19.25
CA ALA A 2 8.56 6.51 -20.13
C ALA A 2 9.93 6.23 -19.47
N ALA A 3 10.46 7.14 -18.64
CA ALA A 3 11.74 6.94 -17.94
C ALA A 3 11.74 5.77 -16.93
N TYR A 4 10.56 5.39 -16.43
CA TYR A 4 10.37 4.27 -15.51
C TYR A 4 9.77 3.04 -16.21
N SER A 5 9.57 3.10 -17.53
CA SER A 5 8.85 2.08 -18.32
C SER A 5 7.49 1.69 -17.74
N CYS A 6 6.78 2.63 -17.08
CA CYS A 6 5.46 2.40 -16.50
C CYS A 6 4.37 2.61 -17.55
N ALA A 7 3.38 1.71 -17.59
CA ALA A 7 2.24 1.78 -18.50
C ALA A 7 1.02 2.51 -17.90
N SER A 8 0.95 2.64 -16.57
CA SER A 8 -0.17 3.25 -15.85
C SER A 8 0.29 4.20 -14.71
N PRO A 9 -0.56 5.14 -14.27
CA PRO A 9 -0.33 5.93 -13.04
C PRO A 9 -0.07 5.06 -11.81
N GLU A 10 -0.78 3.94 -11.70
CA GLU A 10 -0.64 2.95 -10.64
C GLU A 10 0.75 2.34 -10.61
N ASP A 11 1.27 1.91 -11.76
CA ASP A 11 2.63 1.36 -11.87
C ASP A 11 3.69 2.41 -11.54
N PHE A 12 3.47 3.66 -11.97
CA PHE A 12 4.37 4.75 -11.66
C PHE A 12 4.40 5.06 -10.15
N LEU A 13 3.24 5.03 -9.48
CA LEU A 13 3.17 5.20 -8.03
C LEU A 13 3.92 4.07 -7.31
N VAL A 14 3.68 2.82 -7.68
CA VAL A 14 4.36 1.66 -7.06
C VAL A 14 5.87 1.76 -7.23
N GLU A 15 6.35 2.04 -8.45
CA GLU A 15 7.79 2.18 -8.71
C GLU A 15 8.42 3.35 -7.97
N THR A 16 7.71 4.48 -7.86
CA THR A 16 8.18 5.64 -7.11
C THR A 16 8.32 5.31 -5.63
N VAL A 17 7.27 4.72 -5.02
CA VAL A 17 7.26 4.39 -3.59
C VAL A 17 8.28 3.31 -3.25
N ARG A 18 8.46 2.31 -4.13
CA ARG A 18 9.43 1.22 -3.95
C ARG A 18 10.87 1.73 -3.86
N ARG A 19 11.18 2.87 -4.49
CA ARG A 19 12.53 3.48 -4.46
C ARG A 19 12.80 4.29 -3.20
N ILE A 20 11.76 4.65 -2.44
CA ILE A 20 11.93 5.32 -1.15
C ILE A 20 12.43 4.29 -0.14
N ARG A 21 13.50 4.63 0.60
CA ARG A 21 13.98 3.77 1.68
C ARG A 21 12.86 3.58 2.70
N SER A 22 12.70 2.36 3.21
CA SER A 22 11.60 2.06 4.13
C SER A 22 11.61 2.92 5.40
N SER A 23 12.79 3.39 5.84
CA SER A 23 12.97 4.33 6.96
C SER A 23 12.43 5.73 6.67
N ASP A 24 12.43 6.14 5.40
CA ASP A 24 12.15 7.52 4.98
C ASP A 24 10.72 7.68 4.46
N LEU A 25 9.97 6.57 4.33
CA LEU A 25 8.64 6.58 3.71
C LEU A 25 7.63 7.44 4.47
N GLU A 26 7.59 7.35 5.80
CA GLU A 26 6.66 8.14 6.62
C GLU A 26 6.96 9.65 6.50
N GLU A 27 8.24 10.03 6.52
CA GLU A 27 8.67 11.42 6.36
C GLU A 27 8.42 11.94 4.93
N ALA A 28 8.67 11.13 3.91
CA ALA A 28 8.35 11.49 2.53
C ALA A 28 6.86 11.78 2.35
N LEU A 29 5.99 10.98 2.98
CA LEU A 29 4.54 11.17 2.93
C LEU A 29 4.06 12.37 3.78
N LEU A 30 4.83 12.82 4.76
CA LEU A 30 4.57 14.06 5.49
C LEU A 30 4.81 15.30 4.64
N LEU A 31 5.77 15.24 3.72
CA LEU A 31 6.17 16.39 2.90
C LEU A 31 5.32 16.58 1.64
N ILE A 32 4.53 15.59 1.23
CA ILE A 32 3.71 15.71 0.01
C ILE A 32 2.51 16.65 0.23
N PRO A 33 2.07 17.39 -0.81
CA PRO A 33 0.83 18.14 -0.77
C PRO A 33 -0.38 17.23 -0.50
N PHE A 34 -1.35 17.73 0.25
CA PHE A 34 -2.56 16.97 0.60
C PHE A 34 -3.36 16.51 -0.64
N SER A 35 -3.38 17.29 -1.72
CA SER A 35 -4.01 16.89 -2.98
C SER A 35 -3.41 15.60 -3.54
N VAL A 36 -2.08 15.47 -3.50
CA VAL A 36 -1.36 14.27 -3.93
C VAL A 36 -1.66 13.11 -2.99
N ALA A 37 -1.73 13.34 -1.67
CA ALA A 37 -2.14 12.31 -0.71
C ALA A 37 -3.55 11.79 -1.02
N CYS A 38 -4.49 12.67 -1.39
CA CYS A 38 -5.83 12.28 -1.83
C CYS A 38 -5.79 11.38 -3.08
N ASP A 39 -4.95 11.72 -4.05
CA ASP A 39 -4.79 10.92 -5.28
C ASP A 39 -4.25 9.51 -4.96
N VAL A 40 -3.28 9.41 -4.04
CA VAL A 40 -2.77 8.11 -3.58
C VAL A 40 -3.86 7.28 -2.89
N VAL A 41 -4.67 7.91 -2.03
CA VAL A 41 -5.82 7.24 -1.40
C VAL A 41 -6.81 6.71 -2.43
N ARG A 42 -7.02 7.40 -3.56
CA ARG A 42 -7.92 6.91 -4.62
C ARG A 42 -7.36 5.71 -5.39
N MET A 43 -6.05 5.62 -5.56
CA MET A 43 -5.40 4.50 -6.29
C MET A 43 -5.20 3.24 -5.43
N LEU A 44 -5.02 3.41 -4.10
CA LEU A 44 -4.68 2.30 -3.20
C LEU A 44 -5.64 1.09 -3.23
N PRO A 45 -6.98 1.23 -3.32
CA PRO A 45 -7.87 0.07 -3.43
C PRO A 45 -7.55 -0.84 -4.62
N ALA A 46 -7.29 -0.27 -5.80
CA ALA A 46 -6.98 -1.03 -7.01
C ALA A 46 -5.59 -1.68 -6.91
N LEU A 47 -4.62 -0.95 -6.34
CA LEU A 47 -3.28 -1.47 -6.08
C LEU A 47 -3.29 -2.65 -5.11
N LEU A 48 -4.03 -2.56 -4.01
CA LEU A 48 -4.16 -3.65 -3.04
C LEU A 48 -4.87 -4.88 -3.65
N GLU A 49 -5.82 -4.66 -4.55
CA GLU A 49 -6.54 -5.74 -5.24
C GLU A 49 -5.64 -6.56 -6.17
N ARG A 50 -4.69 -5.91 -6.86
CA ARG A 50 -3.68 -6.59 -7.69
C ARG A 50 -2.85 -7.61 -6.91
N GLY A 51 -2.60 -7.34 -5.62
CA GLY A 51 -1.90 -8.27 -4.72
C GLY A 51 -0.37 -8.31 -4.89
N ASP A 52 0.21 -7.46 -5.73
CA ASP A 52 1.64 -7.22 -5.79
C ASP A 52 2.07 -6.20 -4.73
N HIS A 53 3.31 -6.33 -4.23
CA HIS A 53 3.90 -5.41 -3.24
C HIS A 53 3.01 -5.14 -2.01
N THR A 54 2.21 -6.12 -1.57
CA THR A 54 1.20 -5.98 -0.51
C THR A 54 1.74 -5.31 0.76
N GLU A 55 2.90 -5.74 1.25
CA GLU A 55 3.48 -5.18 2.48
C GLU A 55 3.80 -3.68 2.32
N LEU A 56 4.40 -3.30 1.20
CA LEU A 56 4.73 -1.92 0.88
C LEU A 56 3.46 -1.06 0.80
N LEU A 57 2.44 -1.54 0.10
CA LEU A 57 1.18 -0.82 -0.09
C LEU A 57 0.37 -0.70 1.21
N CYS A 58 0.38 -1.72 2.06
CA CYS A 58 -0.23 -1.65 3.40
C CYS A 58 0.51 -0.64 4.29
N ARG A 59 1.85 -0.63 4.25
CA ARG A 59 2.66 0.33 5.00
C ARG A 59 2.41 1.77 4.52
N LEU A 60 2.37 1.97 3.20
CA LEU A 60 2.01 3.24 2.55
C LEU A 60 0.63 3.73 3.02
N ALA A 61 -0.39 2.86 3.02
CA ALA A 61 -1.73 3.19 3.48
C ALA A 61 -1.75 3.63 4.95
N VAL A 62 -1.07 2.88 5.82
CA VAL A 62 -0.99 3.20 7.26
C VAL A 62 -0.32 4.55 7.48
N PHE A 63 0.82 4.83 6.84
CA PHE A 63 1.52 6.10 7.00
C PHE A 63 0.72 7.28 6.45
N LEU A 64 0.09 7.14 5.27
CA LEU A 64 -0.79 8.18 4.73
C LEU A 64 -1.94 8.52 5.71
N LEU A 65 -2.61 7.51 6.24
CA LEU A 65 -3.72 7.70 7.18
C LEU A 65 -3.26 8.27 8.52
N ARG A 66 -2.05 7.94 8.99
CA ARG A 66 -1.49 8.49 10.24
C ARG A 66 -1.08 9.95 10.07
N VAL A 67 -0.40 10.26 8.98
CA VAL A 67 0.20 11.58 8.74
C VAL A 67 -0.85 12.62 8.30
N HIS A 68 -1.81 12.22 7.48
CA HIS A 68 -2.88 13.10 6.97
C HIS A 68 -4.25 12.81 7.58
N HIS A 69 -4.30 12.26 8.81
CA HIS A 69 -5.53 11.76 9.43
C HIS A 69 -6.70 12.76 9.39
N ALA A 70 -6.51 13.93 10.00
CA ALA A 70 -7.56 14.93 10.15
C ALA A 70 -8.18 15.36 8.81
N PRO A 71 -7.39 15.80 7.80
CA PRO A 71 -7.96 16.22 6.53
C PRO A 71 -8.51 15.05 5.69
N LEU A 72 -7.97 13.83 5.81
CA LEU A 72 -8.52 12.66 5.11
C LEU A 72 -9.89 12.22 5.65
N VAL A 73 -10.05 12.16 6.97
CA VAL A 73 -11.31 11.76 7.60
C VAL A 73 -12.39 12.83 7.41
N ALA A 74 -12.02 14.11 7.39
CA ALA A 74 -12.94 15.20 7.09
C ALA A 74 -13.43 15.17 5.63
N ASN A 75 -12.67 14.57 4.71
CA ASN A 75 -13.03 14.50 3.29
C ASN A 75 -13.99 13.33 3.00
N ARG A 76 -15.30 13.62 3.03
CA ARG A 76 -16.35 12.64 2.75
C ARG A 76 -16.22 11.92 1.40
N ALA A 77 -15.61 12.56 0.40
CA ALA A 77 -15.42 11.98 -0.92
C ALA A 77 -14.36 10.86 -0.96
N LEU A 78 -13.56 10.72 0.10
CA LEU A 78 -12.53 9.69 0.24
C LEU A 78 -12.91 8.57 1.22
N LEU A 79 -13.97 8.72 2.00
CA LEU A 79 -14.37 7.74 3.01
C LEU A 79 -14.59 6.34 2.44
N LYS A 80 -15.22 6.25 1.25
CA LYS A 80 -15.43 4.97 0.55
C LYS A 80 -14.10 4.27 0.26
N GLN A 81 -13.12 5.02 -0.22
CA GLN A 81 -11.79 4.53 -0.58
C GLN A 81 -11.03 4.08 0.68
N ILE A 82 -11.12 4.84 1.78
CA ILE A 82 -10.52 4.47 3.07
C ILE A 82 -11.08 3.15 3.60
N ILE A 83 -12.41 2.96 3.54
CA ILE A 83 -13.05 1.70 3.93
C ILE A 83 -12.59 0.54 3.03
N GLN A 84 -12.49 0.78 1.72
CA GLN A 84 -11.98 -0.23 0.77
C GLN A 84 -10.52 -0.60 1.05
N ILE A 85 -9.67 0.38 1.40
CA ILE A 85 -8.28 0.16 1.79
C ILE A 85 -8.23 -0.75 3.01
N GLN A 86 -9.02 -0.45 4.05
CA GLN A 86 -9.05 -1.27 5.27
C GLN A 86 -9.44 -2.72 4.96
N ALA A 87 -10.52 -2.93 4.21
CA ALA A 87 -11.02 -4.26 3.88
C ALA A 87 -10.01 -5.05 3.02
N LYS A 88 -9.48 -4.43 1.95
CA LYS A 88 -8.56 -5.09 1.02
C LYS A 88 -7.20 -5.36 1.67
N ALA A 89 -6.67 -4.42 2.46
CA ALA A 89 -5.40 -4.61 3.18
C ALA A 89 -5.51 -5.77 4.18
N ALA A 90 -6.58 -5.82 4.97
CA ALA A 90 -6.79 -6.90 5.94
C ALA A 90 -6.84 -8.28 5.26
N LEU A 91 -7.58 -8.39 4.15
CA LEU A 91 -7.69 -9.61 3.37
C LEU A 91 -6.33 -10.03 2.79
N LYS A 92 -5.60 -9.10 2.15
CA LYS A 92 -4.30 -9.40 1.53
C LYS A 92 -3.21 -9.74 2.55
N LEU A 93 -3.21 -9.12 3.72
CA LEU A 93 -2.30 -9.51 4.80
C LEU A 93 -2.61 -10.90 5.37
N ALA A 94 -3.89 -11.27 5.45
CA ALA A 94 -4.29 -12.62 5.85
C ALA A 94 -3.81 -13.66 4.81
N GLU A 95 -4.01 -13.41 3.52
CA GLU A 95 -3.48 -14.25 2.43
C GLU A 95 -1.95 -14.41 2.52
N LEU A 96 -1.24 -13.29 2.72
CA LEU A 96 0.21 -13.28 2.83
C LEU A 96 0.69 -14.11 4.04
N ARG A 97 0.03 -13.97 5.19
CA ARG A 97 0.33 -14.72 6.40
C ARG A 97 0.16 -16.22 6.19
N VAL A 98 -0.96 -16.64 5.58
CA VAL A 98 -1.22 -18.06 5.29
C VAL A 98 -0.14 -18.63 4.36
N ARG A 99 0.27 -17.88 3.33
CA ARG A 99 1.32 -18.30 2.39
C ARG A 99 2.70 -18.47 3.06
N ILE A 100 3.07 -17.57 3.97
CA ILE A 100 4.34 -17.68 4.71
C ILE A 100 4.30 -18.91 5.62
N GLN A 101 3.18 -19.11 6.33
CA GLN A 101 2.99 -20.26 7.20
C GLN A 101 3.10 -21.58 6.42
N SER A 102 2.36 -21.73 5.32
CA SER A 102 2.39 -22.96 4.52
C SER A 102 3.78 -23.26 3.95
N SER A 103 4.53 -22.24 3.53
CA SER A 103 5.91 -22.39 3.08
C SER A 103 6.84 -22.89 4.20
N GLN A 104 6.69 -22.38 5.43
CA GLN A 104 7.50 -22.83 6.58
C GLN A 104 7.18 -24.27 6.98
N TYR A 105 5.91 -24.68 6.91
CA TYR A 105 5.51 -26.07 7.17
C TYR A 105 6.10 -27.04 6.14
N HIS A 106 6.14 -26.67 4.86
CA HIS A 106 6.70 -27.55 3.82
C HIS A 106 8.20 -27.79 4.02
N ILE A 107 8.95 -26.72 4.31
CA ILE A 107 10.39 -26.80 4.61
C ILE A 107 10.62 -27.65 5.87
N GLY A 108 9.79 -27.51 6.92
CA GLY A 108 9.93 -28.32 8.14
C GLY A 108 9.70 -29.83 7.96
N VAL A 109 9.05 -30.27 6.87
CA VAL A 109 8.76 -31.68 6.59
C VAL A 109 9.83 -32.31 5.67
N GLU A 110 10.47 -31.54 4.78
CA GLU A 110 11.55 -32.05 3.92
C GLU A 110 12.88 -32.31 4.67
N TYR A 111 13.08 -31.70 5.84
CA TYR A 111 14.30 -31.87 6.65
C TYR A 111 14.12 -32.81 7.86
N ARG A 112 13.12 -33.69 7.84
CA ARG A 112 12.83 -34.64 8.92
C ARG A 112 12.78 -36.08 8.40
#